data_AF-A0A7J8XKA0-F1
#
_entry.id   AF-A0A7J8XKA0-F1
#
_cell.length_a   1.000
_cell.length_b   1.000
_cell.length_c   1.000
_cell.angle_alpha   90.00
_cell.angle_beta   90.00
_cell.angle_gamma   90.00
#
_symmetry.space_group_name_H-M   'P 1'
#
loop_
_entity.id
_entity.type
_entity.pdbx_description
1 polymer ?
#
loop_
_entity_poly.entity_id
_entity_poly.type
_entity_poly.pdbx_seq_one_letter_code
_entity_poly.pdbx_strand_id
1 'polypeptide(L)' 'MLVTITDKPSQKLDIIDTIQRLGVAYHFKKEIEDALQIIYHNDCNQVQTDDDLYTTAVRFRLLRKHGFNVRGGMF' A
#
# COMPACT_ATOMS: atom_id res chain seq x y z
N MET A 1 2.62 6.14 15.91
CA MET A 1 1.98 6.22 14.58
C MET A 1 3.06 5.92 13.53
N LEU A 2 3.32 4.64 13.24
CA LEU A 2 4.49 4.23 12.43
C LEU A 2 4.33 4.49 10.93
N VAL A 3 3.08 4.46 10.44
CA VAL A 3 2.77 4.59 9.01
C VAL A 3 2.69 6.05 8.54
N THR A 4 2.61 7.01 9.48
CA THR A 4 2.55 8.45 9.17
C THR A 4 3.90 9.16 9.15
N ILE A 5 4.98 8.49 9.57
CA ILE A 5 6.33 9.08 9.62
C ILE A 5 7.00 9.04 8.24
N THR A 6 6.40 8.34 7.28
CA THR A 6 7.04 7.98 6.03
C THR A 6 6.34 8.68 4.88
N ASP A 7 7.03 9.63 4.24
CA ASP A 7 6.48 10.44 3.15
C ASP A 7 6.34 9.64 1.84
N LYS A 8 7.21 8.64 1.65
CA LYS A 8 7.23 7.82 0.43
C LYS A 8 6.22 6.67 0.46
N PRO A 9 5.41 6.49 -0.60
CA PRO A 9 4.43 5.41 -0.67
C PRO A 9 5.08 4.03 -0.66
N SER A 10 6.25 3.86 -1.28
CA SER A 10 7.03 2.60 -1.29
C SER A 10 7.39 2.12 0.12
N GLN A 11 7.92 3.00 0.96
CA GLN A 11 8.29 2.65 2.33
C GLN A 11 7.06 2.39 3.22
N LYS A 12 5.92 3.06 2.99
CA LYS A 12 4.67 2.74 3.69
C LYS A 12 4.24 1.30 3.43
N LEU A 13 4.40 0.81 2.20
CA LEU A 13 4.04 -0.56 1.83
C LEU A 13 4.95 -1.59 2.49
N ASP A 14 6.25 -1.32 2.56
CA ASP A 14 7.19 -2.20 3.25
C ASP A 14 6.86 -2.33 4.74
N ILE A 15 6.42 -1.24 5.38
CA ILE A 15 5.96 -1.27 6.77
C ILE A 15 4.69 -2.11 6.91
N ILE A 16 3.70 -1.92 6.02
CA ILE A 16 2.47 -2.71 6.02
C ILE A 16 2.79 -4.20 5.80
N ASP A 17 3.67 -4.51 4.86
CA ASP A 17 4.09 -5.89 4.58
C ASP A 17 4.77 -6.51 5.79
N THR A 18 5.68 -5.78 6.43
CA THR A 18 6.37 -6.21 7.64
C THR A 18 5.40 -6.46 8.78
N ILE A 19 4.45 -5.54 9.03
CA ILE A 19 3.44 -5.68 10.08
C ILE A 19 2.53 -6.88 9.83
N GLN A 20 2.14 -7.14 8.58
CA GLN A 20 1.38 -8.33 8.21
C GLN A 20 2.19 -9.61 8.40
N ARG A 21 3.49 -9.61 8.05
CA ARG A 21 4.40 -10.75 8.21
C ARG A 21 4.69 -11.08 9.67
N LEU A 22 4.71 -10.07 10.53
CA LEU A 22 4.81 -10.19 11.97
C LEU A 22 3.51 -10.66 12.64
N GLY A 23 2.39 -10.72 11.90
CA GLY A 23 1.10 -11.15 12.44
C GLY A 23 0.45 -10.15 13.41
N VAL A 24 0.95 -8.92 13.50
CA VAL A 24 0.46 -7.87 14.41
C VAL A 24 -0.41 -6.83 13.72
N ALA A 25 -0.77 -7.05 12.45
CA ALA A 25 -1.58 -6.14 11.64
C ALA A 25 -2.96 -5.82 12.24
N TYR A 26 -3.50 -6.69 13.09
CA TYR A 26 -4.80 -6.46 13.74
C TYR A 26 -4.80 -5.26 14.70
N HIS A 27 -3.63 -4.91 15.27
CA HIS A 27 -3.49 -3.72 16.13
C HIS A 27 -3.49 -2.42 15.33
N PHE A 28 -3.12 -2.48 14.04
CA PHE A 28 -2.90 -1.31 13.18
C PHE A 28 -3.87 -1.28 12.00
N LYS A 29 -5.01 -1.97 12.12
CA LYS A 29 -5.94 -2.17 11.01
C LYS A 29 -6.38 -0.84 10.40
N LYS A 30 -6.71 0.15 11.26
CA LYS A 30 -7.17 1.47 10.83
C LYS A 30 -6.07 2.24 10.10
N GLU A 31 -4.85 2.22 10.63
CA GLU A 31 -3.69 2.88 10.02
C GLU A 31 -3.30 2.26 8.68
N ILE A 32 -3.41 0.94 8.57
CA ILE A 32 -3.17 0.21 7.32
C ILE A 32 -4.24 0.58 6.28
N GLU A 33 -5.51 0.60 6.67
CA GLU A 33 -6.62 1.00 5.78
C GLU A 33 -6.46 2.45 5.29
N ASP A 34 -6.20 3.40 6.19
CA ASP A 34 -5.97 4.81 5.85
C ASP A 34 -4.77 4.96 4.89
N ALA A 35 -3.68 4.24 5.14
CA ALA A 35 -2.50 4.28 4.28
C ALA A 35 -2.76 3.70 2.88
N LEU A 36 -3.47 2.57 2.80
CA LEU A 36 -3.85 1.97 1.52
C LEU A 36 -4.83 2.85 0.75
N GLN A 37 -5.73 3.56 1.43
CA GLN A 37 -6.64 4.51 0.81
C GLN A 37 -5.89 5.71 0.20
N ILE A 38 -4.88 6.23 0.90
CA ILE A 38 -4.00 7.29 0.37
C ILE A 38 -3.24 6.79 -0.85
N ILE A 39 -2.71 5.57 -0.81
CA ILE A 39 -1.98 4.96 -1.94
C ILE A 39 -2.92 4.77 -3.14
N TYR A 40 -4.12 4.24 -2.93
CA TYR A 40 -5.12 4.06 -3.97
C TYR A 40 -5.56 5.38 -4.61
N HIS A 41 -5.75 6.44 -3.80
CA HIS A 41 -6.12 7.76 -4.31
C HIS A 41 -4.99 8.41 -5.10
N ASN A 42 -3.73 8.23 -4.68
CA ASN A 42 -2.58 8.69 -5.46
C ASN A 42 -2.49 7.95 -6.79
N ASP A 43 -2.73 6.64 -6.83
CA ASP A 43 -2.71 5.84 -8.08
C ASP A 43 -3.79 6.29 -9.08
N CYS A 44 -4.98 6.67 -8.58
CA CYS A 44 -6.05 7.22 -9.41
C CYS A 44 -5.73 8.61 -9.98
N ASN A 45 -4.93 9.42 -9.27
CA ASN A 45 -4.63 10.80 -9.64
C ASN A 45 -3.27 10.97 -10.35
N GLN A 46 -2.32 10.07 -10.13
CA GLN A 46 -1.00 10.09 -10.74
C GLN A 46 -0.84 8.86 -11.63
N VAL A 47 -0.78 9.12 -12.94
CA VAL A 47 -0.29 8.15 -13.93
C VAL A 47 1.09 7.71 -13.45
N GLN A 48 1.18 6.48 -12.96
CA GLN A 48 2.37 5.87 -12.35
C GLN A 48 3.60 6.15 -13.22
N THR A 49 4.40 7.11 -12.78
CA THR A 49 5.67 7.44 -13.41
C THR A 49 6.70 7.12 -12.35
N ASP A 50 7.41 6.01 -12.52
CA ASP A 50 8.65 5.66 -11.81
C ASP A 50 8.55 4.86 -10.48
N ASP A 51 7.56 3.98 -10.31
CA ASP A 51 7.65 2.95 -9.26
C ASP A 51 8.21 1.63 -9.84
N ASP A 52 9.23 1.09 -9.18
CA ASP A 52 9.83 -0.21 -9.53
C ASP A 52 8.76 -1.32 -9.56
N LEU A 53 8.94 -2.29 -10.47
CA LEU A 53 8.06 -3.46 -10.62
C LEU A 53 7.75 -4.16 -9.29
N TYR A 54 8.75 -4.22 -8.39
CA TYR A 54 8.58 -4.75 -7.05
C TYR A 54 7.55 -3.97 -6.23
N THR A 55 7.64 -2.63 -6.24
CA THR A 55 6.73 -1.74 -5.52
C THR A 55 5.32 -1.86 -6.07
N THR A 56 5.16 -1.89 -7.39
CA THR A 56 3.86 -2.08 -8.07
C THR A 56 3.23 -3.42 -7.70
N ALA A 57 4.01 -4.50 -7.68
CA ALA A 57 3.53 -5.83 -7.31
C ALA A 57 3.08 -5.91 -5.84
N VAL A 58 3.86 -5.32 -4.91
CA VAL A 58 3.52 -5.28 -3.48
C VAL A 58 2.26 -4.44 -3.24
N ARG A 59 2.12 -3.29 -3.92
CA ARG A 59 0.90 -2.47 -3.90
C ARG A 59 -0.32 -3.27 -4.35
N PHE A 60 -0.24 -3.86 -5.53
CA PHE A 60 -1.34 -4.61 -6.11
C PHE A 60 -1.80 -5.75 -5.18
N ARG A 61 -0.84 -6.48 -4.60
CA ARG A 61 -1.09 -7.53 -3.62
C ARG A 61 -1.83 -7.01 -2.39
N LEU A 62 -1.36 -5.90 -1.81
CA LEU A 62 -1.93 -5.33 -0.59
C LEU A 62 -3.33 -4.74 -0.81
N LEU A 63 -3.53 -3.98 -1.88
CA LEU A 63 -4.81 -3.41 -2.26
C LEU A 63 -5.87 -4.50 -2.49
N ARG A 64 -5.53 -5.52 -3.28
CA ARG A 64 -6.42 -6.66 -3.54
C ARG A 64 -6.76 -7.42 -2.27
N LYS A 65 -5.79 -7.62 -1.38
CA LYS A 65 -5.99 -8.31 -0.09
C LYS A 65 -6.96 -7.56 0.83
N HIS A 66 -7.06 -6.24 0.71
CA HIS A 66 -7.95 -5.41 1.51
C HIS A 66 -9.25 -5.03 0.77
N GLY A 67 -9.52 -5.64 -0.39
CA GLY A 67 -10.78 -5.49 -1.11
C GLY A 67 -10.86 -4.24 -2.01
N PHE A 68 -9.75 -3.54 -2.24
CA PHE A 68 -9.72 -2.43 -3.19
C PHE A 68 -9.79 -2.96 -4.63
N ASN A 69 -10.59 -2.29 -5.46
CA ASN A 69 -10.76 -2.65 -6.86
C ASN A 69 -9.62 -2.09 -7.71
N VAL A 70 -8.52 -2.85 -7.79
CA VAL A 70 -7.36 -2.47 -8.59
C VAL A 70 -7.57 -2.89 -10.04
N ARG A 71 -7.41 -1.95 -10.99
CA ARG A 71 -7.59 -2.24 -12.42
C ARG A 71 -6.46 -3.16 -12.89
N GLY A 72 -6.79 -4.29 -13.53
CA GLY A 72 -5.81 -5.32 -13.94
C GLY A 72 -4.79 -4.91 -15.00
N GLY A 73 -4.88 -3.69 -15.56
CA GLY A 73 -3.93 -3.15 -16.54
C GLY A 73 -2.75 -2.41 -15.91
N MET A 74 -2.41 -2.73 -14.66
CA MET A 74 -1.32 -2.11 -13.88
C MET A 74 0.03 -2.85 -14.05
N PHE A 75 0.11 -3.79 -15.01
CA PHE A 75 1.30 -4.56 -15.36
C PHE A 75 1.66 -4.36 -16.82
#